data_AF-A0A7Z7BH26-F1
#
_entry.id   AF-A0A7Z7BH26-F1
#
_cell.length_a   1.000
_cell.length_b   1.000
_cell.length_c   1.000
_cell.angle_alpha   90.00
_cell.angle_beta   90.00
_cell.angle_gamma   90.00
#
_symmetry.space_group_name_H-M   'P 1'
#
loop_
_entity.id
_entity.type
_entity.pdbx_description
1 polymer ?
#
loop_
_entity_poly.entity_id
_entity_poly.type
_entity_poly.pdbx_seq_one_letter_code
_entity_poly.pdbx_strand_id
1 'polypeptide(L)' 'MRAYPVKSLYEEMAFIAYHFHWPHSDLMQMEHHERRRWCREISSINRVLEGTPSNPFEI' A
#
# COMPACT_ATOMS: atom_id res chain seq x y z
N MET A 1 -15.47 9.14 20.17
CA MET A 1 -14.26 8.68 19.44
C MET A 1 -14.47 7.20 19.14
N ARG A 2 -14.52 6.79 17.87
CA ARG A 2 -14.74 5.37 17.48
C ARG A 2 -13.37 4.74 17.25
N ALA A 3 -13.08 3.62 17.90
CA ALA A 3 -11.81 2.91 17.69
C ALA A 3 -11.65 2.52 16.22
N TYR A 4 -10.43 2.60 15.70
CA TYR A 4 -10.15 2.18 14.33
C TYR A 4 -10.38 0.66 14.19
N PRO A 5 -11.07 0.18 13.15
CA PRO A 5 -11.31 -1.24 12.99
C PRO A 5 -9.99 -2.01 12.82
N VAL A 6 -9.74 -2.98 13.70
CA VAL A 6 -8.54 -3.84 13.66
C VAL A 6 -8.40 -4.53 12.31
N LYS A 7 -9.52 -4.99 11.73
CA LYS A 7 -9.54 -5.59 10.39
C LYS A 7 -8.92 -4.68 9.33
N SER A 8 -9.35 -3.41 9.28
CA SER A 8 -8.84 -2.44 8.30
C SER A 8 -7.36 -2.13 8.50
N LEU A 9 -6.86 -2.18 9.73
CA LEU A 9 -5.43 -2.02 10.01
C LEU A 9 -4.60 -3.16 9.39
N TYR A 10 -5.02 -4.41 9.59
CA TYR A 10 -4.32 -5.56 9.01
C TYR A 10 -4.42 -5.58 7.48
N GLU A 11 -5.56 -5.19 6.90
CA GLU A 11 -5.72 -5.07 5.45
C GLU A 11 -4.75 -4.02 4.86
N GLU A 12 -4.64 -2.85 5.48
CA GLU A 12 -3.71 -1.79 5.05
C GLU A 12 -2.25 -2.24 5.15
N MET A 13 -1.87 -2.90 6.25
CA MET A 13 -0.51 -3.43 6.43
C MET A 13 -0.20 -4.53 5.42
N ALA A 14 -1.12 -5.48 5.20
CA ALA A 14 -0.95 -6.55 4.22
C ALA A 14 -0.79 -5.99 2.80
N PHE A 15 -1.55 -4.95 2.46
CA PHE A 15 -1.44 -4.27 1.18
C PHE A 15 -0.06 -3.63 0.97
N ILE A 16 0.46 -2.93 1.99
CA ILE A 16 1.80 -2.34 1.90
C ILE A 16 2.88 -3.42 1.85
N ALA A 17 2.79 -4.45 2.70
CA ALA A 17 3.72 -5.57 2.70
C ALA A 17 3.76 -6.25 1.34
N TYR A 18 2.61 -6.47 0.71
CA TYR A 18 2.53 -7.08 -0.60
C TYR A 18 3.26 -6.29 -1.69
N HIS A 19 3.24 -4.95 -1.64
CA HIS A 19 3.86 -4.11 -2.67
C HIS A 19 5.32 -3.70 -2.39
N PHE A 20 5.65 -3.37 -1.15
CA PHE A 20 7.00 -2.88 -0.78
C PHE A 20 7.83 -3.88 0.02
N HIS A 21 7.23 -5.00 0.45
CA HIS A 21 7.90 -6.09 1.15
C HIS A 21 8.56 -5.64 2.46
N TRP A 22 8.04 -4.57 3.05
CA TRP A 22 8.49 -4.10 4.35
C TRP A 22 8.15 -5.12 5.44
N PRO A 23 9.05 -5.28 6.43
CA PRO A 23 8.84 -6.26 7.49
C PRO A 23 7.68 -5.82 8.39
N HIS A 24 7.04 -6.81 9.01
CA HIS A 24 5.90 -6.58 9.91
C HIS A 24 6.23 -5.59 11.04
N SER A 25 7.46 -5.62 11.56
CA SER A 25 7.93 -4.70 12.60
C SER A 25 7.82 -3.23 12.20
N ASP A 26 8.13 -2.91 10.95
CA ASP A 26 8.18 -1.54 10.46
C ASP A 26 6.76 -1.03 10.21
N LEU A 27 5.91 -1.90 9.67
CA LEU A 27 4.48 -1.61 9.47
C LEU A 27 3.73 -1.38 10.78
N MET A 28 4.09 -2.12 11.85
CA MET A 28 3.47 -1.97 13.17
C MET A 28 3.86 -0.65 13.85
N GLN A 29 4.98 -0.05 13.47
CA GLN A 29 5.42 1.25 13.99
C GLN A 29 4.80 2.44 13.25
N MET A 30 4.12 2.20 12.12
CA MET A 30 3.51 3.27 11.33
C MET A 30 2.28 3.85 11.99
N GLU A 31 2.26 5.17 12.05
CA GLU A 31 1.08 5.92 12.42
C GLU A 31 -0.06 5.70 11.41
N HIS A 32 -1.30 5.80 11.87
CA HIS A 32 -2.47 5.55 11.02
C HIS A 32 -2.47 6.41 9.75
N HIS A 33 -2.09 7.69 9.87
CA HIS A 33 -2.06 8.63 8.75
C HIS A 33 -0.97 8.28 7.72
N GLU A 34 0.17 7.78 8.17
CA GLU A 34 1.28 7.37 7.34
C GLU A 34 0.92 6.12 6.53
N ARG A 35 0.37 5.11 7.21
CA ARG A 35 -0.09 3.88 6.56
C ARG A 35 -1.12 4.18 5.45
N ARG A 36 -2.09 5.05 5.73
CA ARG A 36 -3.09 5.51 4.74
C ARG A 36 -2.47 6.28 3.57
N ARG A 37 -1.39 7.02 3.81
CA ARG A 37 -0.64 7.69 2.73
C ARG A 37 -0.01 6.67 1.80
N TRP A 38 0.70 5.68 2.34
CA TRP A 38 1.33 4.64 1.53
C TRP A 38 0.32 3.83 0.70
N CYS A 39 -0.83 3.47 1.27
CA CYS A 39 -1.90 2.83 0.48
C CYS A 39 -2.36 3.69 -0.71
N ARG A 40 -2.43 5.02 -0.55
CA ARG A 40 -2.80 5.95 -1.63
C ARG A 40 -1.72 6.02 -2.71
N GLU A 41 -0.44 6.09 -2.32
CA GLU A 41 0.69 6.13 -3.27
C GLU A 41 0.74 4.84 -4.11
N ILE A 42 0.66 3.68 -3.46
CA ILE A 42 0.62 2.37 -4.15
C ILE A 42 -0.55 2.32 -5.14
N SER A 43 -1.74 2.74 -4.70
CA SER A 43 -2.90 2.78 -5.59
C SER A 43 -2.72 3.76 -6.76
N SER A 44 -1.98 4.85 -6.56
CA SER A 44 -1.65 5.81 -7.62
C SER A 44 -0.72 5.19 -8.65
N ILE A 45 0.33 4.51 -8.19
CA ILE A 45 1.28 3.78 -9.04
C ILE A 45 0.55 2.71 -9.86
N ASN A 46 -0.29 1.88 -9.22
CA ASN A 46 -1.03 0.83 -9.91
C ASN A 46 -1.95 1.40 -11.00
N ARG A 47 -2.65 2.52 -10.74
CA ARG A 47 -3.47 3.18 -11.77
C ARG A 47 -2.66 3.66 -12.97
N VAL A 48 -1.46 4.19 -12.73
CA VAL A 48 -0.56 4.60 -13.82
C VAL A 48 -0.10 3.37 -14.61
N LEU A 49 0.28 2.29 -13.93
CA LEU A 49 0.70 1.04 -14.57
C LEU A 49 -0.41 0.38 -15.38
N GLU A 50 -1.63 0.29 -14.83
CA GLU A 50 -2.81 -0.25 -15.53
C GLU A 50 -3.18 0.57 -16.78
N GLY A 51 -2.96 1.89 -16.73
CA GLY A 51 -3.16 2.79 -17.88
C GLY A 51 -1.99 2.85 -18.86
N THR A 52 -0.85 2.22 -18.53
CA THR A 52 0.31 2.15 -19.41
C THR A 52 0.19 0.86 -20.25
N PRO A 53 0.02 0.93 -21.58
CA PRO A 53 0.10 -0.28 -22.39
C PRO A 53 1.46 -0.95 -22.13
N SER A 54 1.44 -2.28 -21.94
CA SER A 54 2.64 -3.12 -21.83
C SER A 54 3.69 -2.58 -22.81
N ASN A 55 4.82 -2.11 -22.28
CA ASN A 55 5.80 -1.40 -23.07
C ASN A 55 6.27 -2.31 -24.22
N PRO A 56 5.93 -2.02 -25.49
CA PRO A 56 6.30 -2.87 -26.62
C PRO A 56 7.80 -2.79 -26.96
N PHE A 57 8.57 -2.04 -26.17
CA PHE A 57 10.01 -1.85 -26.32
C PHE A 57 10.85 -2.63 -25.30
N GLU A 58 10.29 -3.64 -24.62
CA GLU A 58 11.12 -4.80 -24.26
C GLU A 58 11.60 -5.43 -25.58
N ILE A 59 12.89 -5.22 -25.90
CA ILE A 59 13.61 -5.91 -26.97
C ILE A 59 14.05 -7.28 -26.47
#